data_AF-A0A0H3YJA6-F1
#
_entry.id   AF-A0A0H3YJA6-F1
#
_cell.length_a   1.000
_cell.length_b   1.000
_cell.length_c   1.000
_cell.angle_alpha   90.00
_cell.angle_beta   90.00
_cell.angle_gamma   90.00
#
_symmetry.space_group_name_H-M   'P 1'
#
loop_
_entity.id
_entity.type
_entity.pdbx_description
1 polymer ?
#
loop_
_entity_poly.entity_id
_entity_poly.type
_entity_poly.pdbx_seq_one_letter_code
_entity_poly.pdbx_strand_id
1 'polypeptide(L)' 'GLIMDRTERLARDVMKEMGGHHIVALCVLKGGYKFFADLLDYIKSLNRNSDRSIPMTVDFIRLKS' A
#
# COMPACT_ATOMS: atom_id res chain seq x y z
N GLY A 1 4.93 -11.37 -12.61
CA GLY A 1 6.15 -11.98 -12.03
C GLY A 1 5.86 -12.24 -10.58
N LEU A 2 6.16 -13.43 -10.04
CA LEU A 2 5.48 -13.99 -8.86
C LEU A 2 5.30 -13.02 -7.68
N ILE A 3 6.32 -12.22 -7.35
CA ILE A 3 6.25 -11.22 -6.27
C ILE A 3 5.25 -10.11 -6.61
N MET A 4 5.33 -9.54 -7.82
CA MET A 4 4.43 -8.47 -8.26
C MET A 4 2.98 -8.94 -8.31
N ASP A 5 2.75 -10.17 -8.77
CA ASP A 5 1.40 -10.76 -8.87
C ASP A 5 0.82 -10.96 -7.45
N ARG A 6 1.66 -11.33 -6.49
CA ARG A 6 1.25 -11.42 -5.08
C ARG A 6 1.03 -10.05 -4.46
N THR A 7 1.87 -9.06 -4.75
CA THR A 7 1.72 -7.68 -4.25
C THR A 7 0.43 -7.05 -4.77
N GLU A 8 0.05 -7.29 -6.02
CA GLU A 8 -1.24 -6.84 -6.57
C GLU A 8 -2.42 -7.44 -5.78
N ARG A 9 -2.37 -8.75 -5.52
CA ARG A 9 -3.42 -9.41 -4.74
C ARG A 9 -3.50 -8.86 -3.32
N LEU A 10 -2.36 -8.62 -2.67
CA LEU A 10 -2.30 -7.98 -1.35
C LEU A 10 -2.91 -6.56 -1.37
N ALA A 11 -2.68 -5.77 -2.41
CA ALA A 11 -3.30 -4.45 -2.55
C ALA A 11 -4.83 -4.52 -2.58
N ARG A 12 -5.40 -5.53 -3.26
CA ARG A 12 -6.85 -5.76 -3.29
C ARG A 12 -7.39 -6.18 -1.93
N ASP A 13 -6.68 -7.04 -1.23
CA ASP A 13 -7.05 -7.48 0.12
C ASP A 13 -7.02 -6.30 1.10
N VAL A 14 -5.98 -5.46 1.07
CA VAL A 14 -5.88 -4.23 1.88
C VAL A 14 -7.02 -3.27 1.59
N MET A 15 -7.33 -2.99 0.32
CA MET A 15 -8.43 -2.09 -0.04
C MET A 15 -9.79 -2.65 0.36
N LYS A 16 -9.97 -3.97 0.38
CA LYS A 16 -11.21 -4.61 0.83
C LYS A 16 -11.40 -4.47 2.34
N GLU A 17 -10.35 -4.63 3.13
CA GLU A 17 -10.44 -4.61 4.60
C GLU A 17 -10.35 -3.21 5.20
N MET A 18 -9.48 -2.36 4.64
CA MET A 18 -9.16 -1.04 5.18
C MET A 18 -9.81 0.11 4.40
N GLY A 19 -10.51 -0.20 3.31
CA GLY A 19 -10.99 0.80 2.36
C GLY A 19 -12.19 1.66 2.80
N GLY A 20 -12.58 1.60 4.08
CA GLY A 20 -13.70 2.38 4.61
C GLY A 20 -13.31 3.76 5.15
N HIS A 21 -12.03 3.98 5.42
CA HIS A 21 -11.53 5.15 6.16
C HIS A 21 -10.18 5.64 5.61
N HIS A 22 -9.74 6.81 6.05
CA HIS A 22 -8.41 7.34 5.73
C HIS A 22 -7.31 6.35 6.10
N ILE A 23 -6.41 6.04 5.15
CA ILE A 23 -5.32 5.07 5.33
C ILE A 23 -4.01 5.80 5.57
N VAL A 24 -3.27 5.41 6.60
CA VAL A 24 -1.87 5.82 6.81
C VAL A 24 -0.96 4.64 6.54
N ALA A 25 -0.16 4.72 5.48
CA ALA A 25 0.80 3.69 5.11
C ALA A 25 2.18 4.01 5.70
N LEU A 26 2.67 3.16 6.60
CA LEU A 26 3.96 3.35 7.26
C LEU A 26 5.03 2.40 6.71
N CYS A 27 6.11 2.96 6.15
CA CYS A 27 7.23 2.19 5.64
C CYS A 27 8.33 2.04 6.70
N VAL A 28 8.70 0.79 7.00
CA VAL A 28 9.85 0.48 7.86
C VAL A 28 11.11 0.37 7.02
N LEU A 29 12.01 1.33 7.19
CA LEU A 29 13.27 1.44 6.47
C LEU A 29 14.38 0.57 7.09
N LYS A 30 15.35 0.09 6.29
CA LYS A 30 15.56 0.40 4.86
C LYS A 30 14.95 -0.62 3.90
N GLY A 31 14.92 -1.90 4.29
CA GLY A 31 14.60 -3.02 3.40
C GLY A 31 13.17 -3.02 2.85
N GLY A 32 12.22 -2.35 3.52
CA GLY A 32 10.83 -2.30 3.10
C GLY A 32 10.53 -1.41 1.90
N TYR A 33 11.46 -0.54 1.47
CA TYR A 33 11.15 0.55 0.53
C TYR A 33 10.56 0.06 -0.80
N LYS A 34 11.12 -1.03 -1.37
CA LYS A 34 10.70 -1.52 -2.69
C LYS A 34 9.31 -2.14 -2.63
N PHE A 35 9.08 -3.03 -1.67
CA PHE A 35 7.77 -3.62 -1.44
C PHE A 35 6.71 -2.56 -1.14
N PHE A 36 7.05 -1.57 -0.31
CA PHE A 36 6.15 -0.48 0.03
C PHE A 36 5.75 0.36 -1.18
N ALA A 37 6.72 0.70 -2.04
CA ALA A 37 6.46 1.42 -3.29
C ALA A 37 5.56 0.61 -4.24
N ASP A 38 5.92 -0.66 -4.49
CA ASP A 38 5.16 -1.54 -5.37
C ASP A 38 3.71 -1.72 -4.88
N LEU A 39 3.53 -1.94 -3.57
CA LEU A 39 2.21 -2.09 -2.95
C LEU A 39 1.37 -0.81 -3.07
N LEU A 40 1.96 0.34 -2.76
CA LEU A 40 1.26 1.62 -2.85
C LEU A 40 0.85 1.95 -4.28
N ASP A 41 1.64 1.59 -5.28
CA ASP A 41 1.29 1.86 -6.67
C ASP A 41 0.12 1.01 -7.14
N TYR A 42 0.03 -0.25 -6.71
CA TYR A 42 -1.18 -1.06 -6.92
C TYR A 42 -2.38 -0.48 -6.17
N ILE A 43 -2.24 -0.05 -4.92
CA ILE A 43 -3.35 0.54 -4.17
C ILE A 43 -3.82 1.84 -4.83
N LYS A 44 -2.91 2.74 -5.25
CA LYS A 44 -3.26 3.96 -5.98
C LYS A 44 -3.98 3.65 -7.28
N SER A 45 -3.55 2.61 -8.01
CA SER A 45 -4.23 2.17 -9.22
C SER A 45 -5.66 1.72 -8.92
N LEU A 46 -5.87 0.88 -7.90
CA LEU A 46 -7.21 0.46 -7.47
C LEU A 46 -8.08 1.65 -7.04
N ASN A 47 -7.50 2.59 -6.30
CA ASN A 47 -8.19 3.77 -5.79
C ASN A 47 -8.64 4.72 -6.91
N ARG A 48 -7.85 4.86 -7.98
CA ARG A 48 -8.18 5.69 -9.16
C ARG A 48 -9.28 5.07 -10.03
N ASN A 49 -9.39 3.75 -10.03
CA ASN A 49 -10.35 3.00 -10.84
C ASN A 49 -11.63 2.63 -10.07
N SER A 50 -11.79 3.14 -8.84
CA SER A 50 -12.95 2.91 -7.98
C SER A 50 -13.81 4.17 -7.93
N ASP A 51 -15.14 3.99 -7.91
CA ASP A 51 -16.10 5.10 -7.72
C ASP A 51 -15.92 5.81 -6.37
N ARG A 52 -15.34 5.10 -5.39
CA ARG A 52 -14.98 5.63 -4.07
C ARG A 52 -13.48 5.75 -3.98
N SER A 53 -12.99 6.99 -3.91
CA SER A 53 -11.60 7.28 -3.62
C SER A 53 -11.38 7.47 -2.12
N ILE A 54 -10.29 6.90 -1.63
CA ILE A 54 -9.92 6.90 -0.22
C ILE A 54 -8.68 7.76 -0.07
N PRO A 55 -8.68 8.73 0.86
CA PRO A 55 -7.50 9.51 1.14
C PRO A 55 -6.43 8.63 1.81
N MET A 56 -5.19 8.82 1.39
CA MET A 56 -4.05 8.05 1.85
C MET A 56 -2.85 8.95 2.11
N THR A 57 -2.20 8.76 3.25
CA THR A 57 -0.94 9.41 3.62
C THR A 57 0.15 8.38 3.82
N VAL A 58 1.41 8.80 3.63
CA VAL A 58 2.58 7.93 3.77
C VAL A 58 3.49 8.49 4.88
N ASP A 59 4.09 7.59 5.66
CA ASP A 59 5.10 7.94 6.66
C ASP A 59 6.23 6.89 6.67
N PHE A 60 7.38 7.25 7.26
CA PHE A 60 8.59 6.44 7.24
C PHE A 60 9.24 6.39 8.62
N ILE A 61 9.49 5.18 9.12
CA ILE A 61 10.30 4.97 10.32
C ILE A 61 11.56 4.18 10.02
N ARG A 62 12.60 4.41 10.82
CA ARG A 62 13.80 3.57 10.86
C ARG A 62 13.98 3.06 12.27
N LEU A 63 13.86 1.74 12.45
CA LEU A 63 14.14 1.11 13.73
C LEU A 63 15.64 1.15 13.98
N LYS A 64 16.03 1.58 15.18
CA LYS A 64 17.37 1.40 15.72
C LYS A 64 17.24 0.33 16.80
N SER A 65 18.10 -0.69 16.73
CA SER A 65 18.26 -1.64 17.82
C SER A 65 19.19 -1.08 18.88
#